data_AF-A0A5D3KH03-F1
#
_entry.id   AF-A0A5D3KH03-F1
#
_cell.length_a   1.000
_cell.length_b   1.000
_cell.length_c   1.000
_cell.angle_alpha   90.00
_cell.angle_beta   90.00
_cell.angle_gamma   90.00
#
_symmetry.space_group_name_H-M   'P 1'
#
loop_
_entity.id
_entity.type
_entity.pdbx_description
1 polymer ?
#
loop_
_entity_poly.entity_id
_entity_poly.type
_entity_poly.pdbx_seq_one_letter_code
_entity_poly.pdbx_strand_id
1 'polypeptide(L)'
;MNGFRKALFATIIAIVVPLTQANAAGSTFDGAWNVRISSSSDTCGNGATVAIGISNGQIASSSAAVTASGRVADAGAINVSLSTGIKHAVGYGRLSGTSGSGTWRGALCSGTWTAERM
;
A
#
# COMPACT_ATOMS: atom_id res chain seq x y z
N MET A 1 79.32 -15.50 4.95
CA MET A 1 78.41 -15.48 3.77
C MET A 1 77.18 -16.28 4.14
N ASN A 2 75.99 -15.65 4.08
CA ASN A 2 74.71 -16.24 3.65
C ASN A 2 73.56 -15.33 4.14
N GLY A 3 72.88 -14.72 3.16
CA GLY A 3 72.11 -13.50 3.31
C GLY A 3 70.69 -13.69 3.81
N PHE A 4 70.27 -12.77 4.68
CA PHE A 4 68.88 -12.51 5.03
C PHE A 4 68.20 -11.78 3.86
N ARG A 5 67.40 -12.50 3.06
CA ARG A 5 66.49 -11.88 2.08
C ARG A 5 65.10 -11.78 2.69
N LYS A 6 64.72 -10.56 3.08
CA LYS A 6 63.35 -10.14 3.39
C LYS A 6 62.51 -10.15 2.10
N ALA A 7 61.32 -10.74 2.11
CA ALA A 7 60.21 -10.37 1.21
C ALA A 7 58.89 -10.96 1.75
N LEU A 8 58.09 -10.13 2.42
CA LEU A 8 56.80 -9.60 1.96
C LEU A 8 55.63 -10.58 2.16
N PHE A 9 55.00 -10.48 3.34
CA PHE A 9 53.65 -11.00 3.57
C PHE A 9 52.65 -10.18 2.75
N ALA A 10 52.10 -10.75 1.68
CA ALA A 10 50.99 -10.17 0.96
C ALA A 10 49.69 -10.47 1.70
N THR A 11 49.24 -9.53 2.54
CA THR A 11 47.93 -9.62 3.20
C THR A 11 46.85 -9.26 2.18
N ILE A 12 46.17 -10.27 1.63
CA ILE A 12 44.99 -10.10 0.79
C ILE A 12 43.84 -9.65 1.72
N ILE A 13 43.52 -8.36 1.71
CA ILE A 13 42.34 -7.82 2.38
C ILE A 13 41.14 -8.17 1.50
N ALA A 14 40.42 -9.24 1.87
CA ALA A 14 39.12 -9.54 1.27
C ALA A 14 38.11 -8.48 1.73
N ILE A 15 37.80 -7.53 0.85
CA ILE A 15 36.75 -6.53 1.08
C ILE A 15 35.42 -7.27 0.95
N VAL A 16 34.85 -7.64 2.09
CA VAL A 16 33.49 -8.15 2.17
C VAL A 16 32.56 -6.96 1.96
N VAL A 17 32.10 -6.76 0.73
CA VAL A 17 31.06 -5.77 0.43
C VAL A 17 29.76 -6.32 0.99
N PRO A 18 29.13 -5.71 2.01
CA PRO A 18 27.79 -6.10 2.39
C PRO A 18 26.89 -5.73 1.21
N LEU A 19 26.30 -6.74 0.57
CA LEU A 19 25.16 -6.56 -0.31
C LEU A 19 24.04 -5.98 0.58
N THR A 20 23.95 -4.64 0.62
CA THR A 20 22.81 -3.96 1.21
C THR A 20 21.61 -4.38 0.38
N GLN A 21 20.84 -5.34 0.88
CA GLN A 21 19.54 -5.65 0.32
C GLN A 21 18.78 -4.34 0.31
N ALA A 22 18.56 -3.81 -0.88
CA ALA A 22 17.61 -2.74 -1.08
C ALA A 22 16.27 -3.33 -0.67
N ASN A 23 15.89 -3.13 0.59
CA ASN A 23 14.50 -3.26 0.99
C ASN A 23 13.79 -2.31 0.03
N ALA A 24 13.05 -2.85 -0.93
CA ALA A 24 12.12 -2.06 -1.69
C ALA A 24 11.30 -1.35 -0.63
N ALA A 25 11.53 -0.05 -0.44
CA ALA A 25 10.79 0.76 0.50
C ALA A 25 9.40 0.87 -0.12
N GLY A 26 8.60 -0.19 0.06
CA GLY A 26 7.19 -0.15 -0.20
C GLY A 26 6.64 1.04 0.54
N SER A 27 5.61 1.68 -0.03
CA SER A 27 4.94 2.76 0.67
C SER A 27 4.55 2.25 2.07
N THR A 28 4.61 3.10 3.09
CA THR A 28 4.36 2.70 4.49
C THR A 28 3.01 1.96 4.67
N PHE A 29 2.10 2.15 3.72
CA PHE A 29 0.76 1.58 3.67
C PHE A 29 0.63 0.33 2.80
N ASP A 30 1.71 -0.16 2.20
CA ASP A 30 1.69 -1.37 1.38
C ASP A 30 1.24 -2.59 2.21
N GLY A 31 0.44 -3.45 1.60
CA GLY A 31 -0.16 -4.62 2.25
C GLY A 31 -1.64 -4.82 1.88
N ALA A 32 -2.26 -5.81 2.54
CA ALA A 32 -3.68 -6.10 2.37
C ALA A 32 -4.51 -5.32 3.40
N TRP A 33 -5.62 -4.74 2.94
CA TRP A 33 -6.51 -3.94 3.76
C TRP A 33 -7.96 -4.39 3.59
N ASN A 34 -8.68 -4.43 4.70
CA ASN A 34 -10.10 -4.65 4.74
C ASN A 34 -10.81 -3.30 4.86
N VAL A 35 -11.57 -2.92 3.83
CA VAL A 35 -12.27 -1.63 3.78
C VAL A 35 -13.75 -1.86 3.98
N ARG A 36 -14.33 -1.22 4.98
CA ARG A 36 -15.77 -1.24 5.26
C ARG A 36 -16.39 0.06 4.79
N ILE A 37 -17.30 -0.05 3.83
CA ILE A 37 -18.05 1.05 3.24
C ILE A 37 -19.41 1.12 3.94
N SER A 38 -19.81 2.30 4.38
CA SER A 38 -21.12 2.56 4.94
C SER A 38 -21.83 3.64 4.14
N SER A 39 -23.10 3.42 3.80
CA SER A 39 -23.93 4.40 3.10
C SER A 39 -24.70 5.25 4.10
N SER A 40 -24.89 6.53 3.80
CA SER A 40 -25.75 7.41 4.62
C SER A 40 -27.25 7.21 4.38
N SER A 41 -27.63 6.37 3.41
CA SER A 41 -29.02 6.05 3.08
C SER A 41 -29.16 4.56 2.77
N ASP A 42 -30.19 3.93 3.32
CA ASP A 42 -30.54 2.53 3.05
C ASP A 42 -30.83 2.27 1.57
N THR A 43 -31.33 3.28 0.84
CA THR A 43 -31.59 3.19 -0.61
C THR A 43 -30.32 2.99 -1.44
N CYS A 44 -29.16 3.36 -0.88
CA CYS A 44 -27.85 3.18 -1.50
C CYS A 44 -27.22 1.82 -1.18
N GLY A 45 -27.89 0.99 -0.36
CA GLY A 45 -27.42 -0.30 0.10
C GLY A 45 -26.78 -0.25 1.49
N ASN A 46 -26.74 -1.41 2.15
CA ASN A 46 -26.37 -1.58 3.56
C ASN A 46 -24.86 -1.53 3.86
N GLY A 47 -24.10 -0.82 3.03
CA GLY A 47 -22.64 -0.87 3.07
C GLY A 47 -22.07 -2.17 2.49
N ALA A 48 -20.76 -2.17 2.24
CA ALA A 48 -20.05 -3.31 1.65
C ALA A 48 -18.65 -3.40 2.25
N THR A 49 -18.14 -4.63 2.40
CA THR A 49 -16.75 -4.84 2.79
C THR A 49 -15.96 -5.28 1.56
N VAL A 50 -14.84 -4.62 1.28
CA VAL A 50 -13.99 -4.88 0.13
C VAL A 50 -12.55 -5.05 0.60
N ALA A 51 -11.92 -6.14 0.19
CA ALA A 51 -10.49 -6.31 0.36
C ALA A 51 -9.74 -5.57 -0.76
N ILE A 52 -8.77 -4.75 -0.39
CA ILE A 52 -7.89 -4.05 -1.34
C ILE A 52 -6.43 -4.36 -1.01
N GLY A 53 -5.59 -4.42 -2.04
CA GLY A 53 -4.15 -4.46 -1.91
C GLY A 53 -3.56 -3.09 -2.20
N ILE A 54 -2.59 -2.68 -1.40
CA ILE A 54 -1.75 -1.51 -1.69
C ILE A 54 -0.35 -2.01 -2.02
N SER A 55 0.17 -1.59 -3.18
CA SER A 55 1.52 -1.93 -3.61
C SER A 55 2.18 -0.70 -4.23
N ASN A 56 3.32 -0.28 -3.69
CA ASN A 56 4.01 0.93 -4.06
C ASN A 56 3.08 2.17 -4.02
N GLY A 57 2.21 2.21 -3.01
CA GLY A 57 1.17 3.23 -2.84
C GLY A 57 0.02 3.15 -3.86
N GLN A 58 0.01 2.21 -4.80
CA GLN A 58 -1.10 2.01 -5.74
C GLN A 58 -2.13 1.05 -5.16
N ILE A 59 -3.39 1.42 -5.28
CA ILE A 59 -4.53 0.62 -4.83
C ILE A 59 -4.95 -0.30 -5.97
N ALA A 60 -4.93 -1.60 -5.71
CA ALA A 60 -5.51 -2.63 -6.57
C ALA A 60 -6.61 -3.37 -5.82
N SER A 61 -7.74 -3.61 -6.48
CA SER A 61 -8.76 -4.52 -5.95
C SER A 61 -8.31 -5.97 -6.10
N SER A 62 -8.54 -6.78 -5.07
CA SER A 62 -8.39 -8.24 -5.15
C SER A 62 -9.66 -8.95 -5.63
N SER A 63 -10.75 -8.21 -5.86
CA SER A 63 -12.08 -8.74 -6.17
C SER A 63 -12.47 -8.47 -7.63
N ALA A 64 -12.85 -9.50 -8.39
CA ALA A 64 -13.30 -9.33 -9.79
C ALA A 64 -14.64 -8.56 -9.92
N ALA A 65 -15.45 -8.53 -8.86
CA ALA A 65 -16.76 -7.87 -8.85
C ALA A 65 -16.69 -6.33 -8.64
N VAL A 66 -15.57 -5.83 -8.14
CA VAL A 66 -15.37 -4.41 -7.81
C VAL A 66 -13.98 -4.02 -8.29
N THR A 67 -13.93 -3.13 -9.28
CA THR A 67 -12.66 -2.53 -9.70
C THR A 67 -12.37 -1.35 -8.80
N ALA A 68 -11.26 -1.43 -8.06
CA ALA A 68 -10.72 -0.33 -7.27
C ALA A 68 -9.43 0.15 -7.92
N SER A 69 -9.30 1.46 -8.10
CA SER A 69 -8.10 2.09 -8.63
C SER A 69 -7.86 3.39 -7.91
N GLY A 70 -6.63 3.65 -7.49
CA GLY A 70 -6.32 4.82 -6.70
C GLY A 70 -4.90 4.81 -6.20
N ARG A 71 -4.56 5.83 -5.43
CA ARG A 71 -3.23 5.98 -4.84
C ARG A 71 -3.33 6.43 -3.39
N VAL A 72 -2.39 5.94 -2.60
CA VAL A 72 -2.08 6.40 -1.25
C VAL A 72 -0.77 7.17 -1.32
N ALA A 73 -0.79 8.43 -0.91
CA ALA A 73 0.42 9.23 -0.76
C ALA A 73 1.22 8.78 0.47
N ASP A 74 2.51 9.12 0.54
CA ASP A 74 3.37 8.74 1.68
C ASP A 74 2.89 9.32 3.03
N ALA A 75 2.17 10.44 2.99
CA ALA A 75 1.52 11.00 4.17
C ALA A 75 0.24 10.24 4.58
N GLY A 76 -0.18 9.22 3.82
CA GLY A 76 -1.39 8.41 4.06
C GLY A 76 -2.65 8.94 3.40
N ALA A 77 -2.61 10.06 2.65
CA ALA A 77 -3.77 10.57 1.94
C ALA A 77 -4.22 9.59 0.85
N ILE A 78 -5.49 9.22 0.85
CA ILE A 78 -6.10 8.29 -0.11
C ILE A 78 -7.02 9.03 -1.06
N ASN A 79 -6.86 8.73 -2.34
CA ASN A 79 -7.89 8.91 -3.35
C ASN A 79 -8.11 7.57 -4.06
N VAL A 80 -9.35 7.10 -4.08
CA VAL A 80 -9.74 5.86 -4.74
C VAL A 80 -10.99 6.07 -5.58
N SER A 81 -11.06 5.40 -6.72
CA SER A 81 -12.25 5.25 -7.52
C SER A 81 -12.65 3.77 -7.50
N LEU A 82 -13.91 3.53 -7.19
CA LEU A 82 -14.55 2.22 -7.13
C LEU A 82 -15.58 2.14 -8.25
N SER A 83 -15.54 1.05 -9.00
CA SER A 83 -16.50 0.77 -10.06
C SER A 83 -17.02 -0.65 -9.92
N THR A 84 -18.35 -0.83 -10.00
CA THR A 84 -19.00 -2.14 -10.00
C THR A 84 -20.05 -2.18 -11.11
N GLY A 85 -19.74 -2.89 -12.20
CA GLY A 85 -20.51 -2.81 -13.44
C GLY A 85 -20.62 -1.36 -13.94
N ILE A 86 -21.84 -0.83 -13.99
CA ILE A 86 -22.16 0.55 -14.41
C ILE A 86 -22.16 1.58 -13.27
N LYS A 87 -21.96 1.15 -12.02
CA LYS A 87 -21.97 2.04 -10.85
C LYS A 87 -20.56 2.53 -10.57
N HIS A 88 -20.42 3.82 -10.29
CA HIS A 88 -19.15 4.46 -9.95
C HIS A 88 -19.26 5.23 -8.62
N ALA A 89 -18.20 5.17 -7.83
CA ALA A 89 -18.04 5.92 -6.60
C ALA A 89 -16.59 6.37 -6.43
N VAL A 90 -16.39 7.55 -5.86
CA VAL A 90 -15.08 8.08 -5.51
C VAL A 90 -14.96 8.15 -4.00
N GLY A 91 -13.84 7.69 -3.46
CA GLY A 91 -13.48 7.69 -2.05
C GLY A 91 -12.28 8.59 -1.79
N TYR A 92 -12.35 9.31 -0.67
CA TYR A 92 -11.29 10.17 -0.16
C TYR A 92 -11.10 9.93 1.33
N GLY A 93 -9.87 10.00 1.81
CA GLY A 93 -9.61 9.89 3.25
C GLY A 93 -8.14 9.77 3.55
N ARG A 94 -7.82 9.13 4.68
CA ARG A 94 -6.44 8.99 5.15
C ARG A 94 -6.23 7.68 5.88
N LEU A 95 -5.07 7.06 5.64
CA LEU A 95 -4.52 5.97 6.45
C LEU A 95 -3.50 6.51 7.46
N SER A 96 -3.49 5.91 8.64
CA SER A 96 -2.52 6.14 9.70
C SER A 96 -2.14 4.80 10.33
N GLY A 97 -0.90 4.36 10.13
CA GLY A 97 -0.42 3.08 10.63
C GLY A 97 -1.15 1.89 10.00
N THR A 98 -2.00 1.24 10.79
CA THR A 98 -2.77 0.04 10.41
C THR A 98 -4.27 0.28 10.27
N SER A 99 -4.73 1.53 10.33
CA SER A 99 -6.13 1.87 10.14
C SER A 99 -6.30 3.13 9.29
N GLY A 100 -7.53 3.40 8.88
CA GLY A 100 -7.86 4.61 8.14
C GLY A 100 -9.34 4.83 8.02
N SER A 101 -9.71 6.01 7.54
CA SER A 101 -11.10 6.35 7.33
C SER A 101 -11.25 7.50 6.34
N GLY A 102 -12.49 7.68 5.88
CA GLY A 102 -12.82 8.77 5.00
C GLY A 102 -14.28 8.78 4.58
N THR A 103 -14.51 9.48 3.47
CA THR A 103 -15.82 9.61 2.85
C THR A 103 -15.80 9.08 1.43
N TRP A 104 -16.97 8.70 0.94
CA TRP A 104 -17.15 8.35 -0.46
C TRP A 104 -18.41 9.00 -1.01
N ARG A 105 -18.43 9.19 -2.32
CA ARG A 105 -19.55 9.75 -3.07
C ARG A 105 -19.69 9.03 -4.41
N GLY A 106 -20.89 8.56 -4.70
CA GLY A 106 -21.33 8.13 -6.02
C GLY A 106 -22.33 9.12 -6.61
N ALA A 107 -22.95 8.77 -7.74
CA ALA A 107 -23.85 9.65 -8.47
C ALA A 107 -25.07 10.14 -7.64
N LEU A 108 -25.67 9.25 -6.86
CA LEU A 108 -26.88 9.54 -6.06
C LEU A 108 -26.67 9.28 -4.56
N CYS A 109 -25.48 8.81 -4.18
CA CYS A 109 -25.22 8.22 -2.87
C CYS A 109 -23.93 8.75 -2.28
N SER A 110 -23.86 8.81 -0.96
CA SER A 110 -22.64 9.15 -0.25
C SER A 110 -22.57 8.39 1.06
N GLY A 111 -21.41 8.44 1.69
CA GLY A 111 -21.25 7.90 3.04
C GLY A 111 -19.81 7.97 3.50
N THR A 112 -19.51 7.08 4.44
CA THR A 112 -18.18 6.97 5.06
C THR A 112 -17.58 5.61 4.79
N TRP A 113 -16.27 5.52 4.95
CA TRP A 113 -15.57 4.25 4.94
C TRP A 113 -14.53 4.21 6.05
N THR A 114 -14.25 3.01 6.52
CA THR A 114 -13.14 2.70 7.41
C THR A 114 -12.27 1.63 6.77
N ALA A 115 -10.99 1.62 7.10
CA ALA A 115 -10.03 0.64 6.61
C ALA A 115 -9.22 0.11 7.79
N GLU A 116 -8.96 -1.19 7.78
CA GLU A 116 -8.12 -1.87 8.74
C GLU A 116 -7.15 -2.78 8.00
N ARG A 117 -5.88 -2.75 8.40
CA ARG A 117 -4.88 -3.64 7.84
C ARG A 117 -5.17 -5.07 8.32
N MET A 118 -5.06 -6.02 7.39
CA MET A 118 -5.18 -7.45 7.69
C MET A 118 -3.90 -8.01 8.32
#